data_AF-A0A960HGZ8-F1
#
_entry.id   AF-A0A960HGZ8-F1
#
_cell.length_a   1.000
_cell.length_b   1.000
_cell.length_c   1.000
_cell.angle_alpha   90.00
_cell.angle_beta   90.00
_cell.angle_gamma   90.00
#
_symmetry.space_group_name_H-M   'P 1'
#
loop_
_entity.id
_entity.type
_entity.pdbx_description
1 polymer ?
#
loop_
_entity_poly.entity_id
_entity_poly.type
_entity_poly.pdbx_seq_one_letter_code
_entity_poly.pdbx_strand_id
1 'polypeptide(L)'
;MSVARVAVLLAGVFVVVWTLGSAVRTVVLPRAAVSSLTRVHFRTLRWLFDLLARPTSTFDRRDAVMAMYAPLGLVLLPGVWVVMVVLGFTAIFWGTGIDPLSEALVTSGSSLLTLGFVRPEGTGRVVLAFVEAGLGLGVVSLMISYLPTIYGAFRSREALVGMLESRAGLPPSPAELLIRYQRIQMLDQIDEDLFRPWELWFVD
;
A
#
# COMPACT_ATOMS: atom_id res chain seq x y z
N MET A 1 15.29 -34.37 8.12
CA MET A 1 14.59 -33.47 7.17
C MET A 1 15.21 -33.67 5.79
N SER A 2 14.41 -33.76 4.73
CA SER A 2 14.95 -33.82 3.37
C SER A 2 15.52 -32.46 2.94
N VAL A 3 16.48 -32.44 2.02
CA VAL A 3 17.08 -31.20 1.48
C VAL A 3 16.01 -30.25 0.94
N ALA A 4 14.98 -30.80 0.27
CA ALA A 4 13.84 -30.03 -0.23
C ALA A 4 13.08 -29.29 0.88
N ARG A 5 12.85 -29.92 2.04
CA ARG A 5 12.15 -29.27 3.16
C ARG A 5 12.95 -28.12 3.75
N VAL A 6 14.27 -28.29 3.86
CA VAL A 6 15.15 -27.23 4.34
C VAL A 6 15.14 -26.05 3.36
N ALA A 7 15.20 -26.32 2.05
CA ALA A 7 15.13 -25.27 1.04
C ALA A 7 13.81 -24.49 1.07
N VAL A 8 12.67 -25.18 1.20
CA VAL A 8 11.35 -24.54 1.31
C VAL A 8 11.22 -23.73 2.59
N LEU A 9 11.73 -24.22 3.71
CA LEU A 9 11.76 -23.47 4.97
C LEU A 9 12.54 -22.17 4.82
N LEU A 10 13.75 -22.23 4.25
CA LEU A 10 14.61 -21.06 4.04
C LEU A 10 13.95 -20.06 3.08
N ALA A 11 13.31 -20.55 2.02
CA ALA A 11 12.53 -19.71 1.10
C ALA A 11 11.37 -19.01 1.82
N GLY A 12 10.66 -19.72 2.71
CA GLY A 12 9.61 -19.15 3.54
C GLY A 12 10.11 -18.03 4.46
N VAL A 13 11.23 -18.26 5.16
CA VAL A 13 11.88 -17.24 6.00
C VAL A 13 12.27 -16.01 5.17
N PHE A 14 12.88 -16.22 4.01
CA PHE A 14 13.24 -15.13 3.10
C PHE A 14 12.02 -14.31 2.69
N VAL A 15 10.91 -14.96 2.32
CA VAL A 15 9.65 -14.29 1.94
C VAL A 15 9.10 -13.44 3.08
N VAL A 16 9.09 -13.96 4.32
CA VAL A 16 8.62 -13.21 5.50
C VAL A 16 9.51 -11.98 5.73
N VAL A 17 10.83 -12.15 5.78
CA VAL A 17 11.78 -11.05 6.03
C VAL A 17 11.70 -10.00 4.92
N TRP A 18 11.62 -10.42 3.66
CA TRP A 18 11.47 -9.51 2.52
C TRP A 18 10.17 -8.70 2.58
N THR A 19 9.07 -9.34 3.01
CA THR A 19 7.76 -8.70 3.17
C THR A 19 7.76 -7.69 4.31
N LEU A 20 8.30 -8.04 5.48
CA LEU A 20 8.45 -7.11 6.61
C LEU A 20 9.35 -5.93 6.24
N GLY A 21 10.45 -6.19 5.53
CA GLY A 21 11.31 -5.14 5.00
C GLY A 21 10.58 -4.19 4.03
N SER A 22 9.63 -4.70 3.25
CA SER A 22 8.76 -3.87 2.42
C SER A 22 7.83 -2.99 3.25
N ALA A 23 7.18 -3.57 4.27
CA ALA A 23 6.26 -2.85 5.15
C ALA A 23 6.97 -1.70 5.88
N VAL A 24 8.13 -1.97 6.47
CA VAL A 24 8.96 -0.95 7.15
C VAL A 24 9.38 0.16 6.18
N ARG A 25 9.90 -0.19 5.00
CA ARG A 25 10.31 0.81 4.01
C ARG A 25 9.16 1.67 3.49
N THR A 26 7.95 1.13 3.46
CA THR A 26 6.79 1.82 2.89
C THR A 26 6.05 2.67 3.93
N VAL A 27 5.96 2.21 5.18
CA VAL A 27 5.13 2.86 6.21
C VAL A 27 5.95 3.60 7.26
N VAL A 28 7.13 3.08 7.61
CA VAL A 28 7.91 3.58 8.76
C VAL A 28 9.04 4.52 8.33
N LEU A 29 9.68 4.27 7.18
CA LEU A 29 10.76 5.13 6.70
C LEU A 29 10.19 6.42 6.07
N PRO A 30 10.54 7.61 6.59
CA PRO A 30 10.03 8.89 6.08
C PRO A 30 10.68 9.32 4.76
N ARG A 31 11.71 8.62 4.29
CA ARG A 31 12.36 8.88 3.00
C ARG A 31 11.74 8.01 1.92
N ALA A 32 11.85 8.41 0.65
CA ALA A 32 11.48 7.62 -0.55
C ALA A 32 12.32 6.33 -0.67
N ALA A 33 12.11 5.38 0.24
CA ALA A 33 12.73 4.07 0.25
C ALA A 33 11.97 3.19 -0.73
N VAL A 34 12.60 2.90 -1.86
CA VAL A 34 12.02 2.00 -2.86
C VAL A 34 11.99 0.56 -2.34
N SER A 35 10.78 0.01 -2.21
CA SER A 35 10.58 -1.43 -1.99
C SER A 35 10.34 -2.11 -3.34
N SER A 36 11.07 -3.21 -3.60
CA SER A 36 10.84 -4.01 -4.80
C SER A 36 9.45 -4.66 -4.79
N LEU A 37 8.96 -5.09 -3.63
CA LEU A 37 7.62 -5.66 -3.48
C LEU A 37 6.55 -4.61 -3.81
N THR A 38 6.66 -3.40 -3.25
CA THR A 38 5.75 -2.29 -3.55
C THR A 38 5.79 -1.93 -5.04
N ARG A 39 6.98 -1.92 -5.65
CA ARG A 39 7.13 -1.67 -7.10
C ARG A 39 6.44 -2.73 -7.95
N VAL A 40 6.62 -4.01 -7.62
CA VAL A 40 5.96 -5.12 -8.32
C VAL A 40 4.45 -5.01 -8.16
N HIS A 41 3.96 -4.76 -6.94
CA HIS A 41 2.54 -4.54 -6.66
C HIS A 41 1.92 -3.46 -7.55
N PHE A 42 2.49 -2.24 -7.56
CA PHE A 42 1.95 -1.15 -8.37
C PHE A 42 2.07 -1.38 -9.87
N ARG A 43 3.09 -2.09 -10.35
CA ARG A 43 3.20 -2.47 -11.76
C ARG A 43 2.18 -3.51 -12.17
N THR A 44 2.00 -4.55 -11.36
CA THR A 44 0.98 -5.58 -11.60
C THR A 44 -0.40 -4.96 -11.61
N LEU A 45 -0.70 -4.09 -10.63
CA LEU A 45 -1.97 -3.38 -10.61
C LEU A 45 -2.12 -2.45 -11.81
N ARG A 46 -1.06 -1.74 -12.21
CA ARG A 46 -1.10 -0.86 -13.38
C ARG A 46 -1.44 -1.63 -14.64
N TRP A 47 -0.80 -2.78 -14.83
CA TRP A 47 -1.08 -3.67 -15.94
C TRP A 47 -2.55 -4.12 -15.94
N LEU A 48 -3.11 -4.51 -14.80
CA LEU A 48 -4.54 -4.86 -14.68
C LEU A 48 -5.46 -3.69 -15.05
N PHE A 49 -5.13 -2.47 -14.62
CA PHE A 49 -5.91 -1.27 -14.94
C PHE A 49 -5.81 -0.91 -16.42
N ASP A 50 -4.63 -1.06 -17.04
CA ASP A 50 -4.45 -0.80 -18.48
C ASP A 50 -5.25 -1.79 -19.35
N LEU A 51 -5.55 -3.01 -18.86
CA LEU A 51 -6.47 -3.94 -19.53
C LEU A 51 -7.92 -3.43 -19.55
N LEU A 52 -8.33 -2.69 -18.52
CA LEU A 52 -9.65 -2.07 -18.39
C LEU A 52 -9.73 -0.71 -19.09
N ALA A 53 -8.65 0.08 -19.01
CA ALA A 53 -8.49 1.41 -19.60
C ALA A 53 -7.78 1.34 -20.96
N ARG A 54 -8.35 0.55 -21.89
CA ARG A 54 -7.74 0.29 -23.20
C ARG A 54 -7.46 1.60 -23.97
N PRO A 55 -6.41 1.65 -24.81
CA PRO A 55 -6.07 2.85 -25.59
C PRO A 55 -7.19 3.39 -26.49
N THR A 56 -8.15 2.53 -26.86
CA THR A 56 -9.31 2.86 -27.68
C THR A 56 -10.47 3.49 -26.90
N SER A 57 -10.34 3.68 -25.58
CA SER A 57 -11.37 4.30 -24.74
C SER A 57 -11.32 5.83 -24.81
N THR A 58 -12.48 6.47 -24.68
CA THR A 58 -12.61 7.92 -24.53
C THR A 58 -11.80 8.40 -23.32
N PHE A 59 -11.28 9.63 -23.40
CA PHE A 59 -10.54 10.27 -22.32
C PHE A 59 -11.27 10.17 -20.97
N ASP A 60 -12.56 10.54 -20.93
CA ASP A 60 -13.36 10.52 -19.69
C ASP A 60 -13.47 9.14 -19.04
N ARG A 61 -13.59 8.08 -19.86
CA ARG A 61 -13.66 6.70 -19.35
C ARG A 61 -12.32 6.25 -18.81
N ARG A 62 -11.24 6.58 -19.51
CA ARG A 62 -9.89 6.26 -19.07
C ARG A 62 -9.57 6.99 -17.77
N ASP A 63 -9.89 8.26 -17.68
CA ASP A 63 -9.71 9.07 -16.48
C ASP A 63 -10.48 8.48 -15.29
N ALA A 64 -11.78 8.17 -15.47
CA ALA A 64 -12.61 7.57 -14.42
C ALA A 64 -12.07 6.22 -13.90
N VAL A 65 -11.57 5.35 -14.79
CA VAL A 65 -10.95 4.08 -14.38
C VAL A 65 -9.63 4.34 -13.63
N MET A 66 -8.80 5.25 -14.13
CA MET A 66 -7.48 5.51 -13.58
C MET A 66 -7.51 6.30 -12.28
N ALA A 67 -8.57 7.07 -12.01
CA ALA A 67 -8.82 7.69 -10.72
C ALA A 67 -8.80 6.68 -9.56
N MET A 68 -9.23 5.44 -9.80
CA MET A 68 -9.26 4.38 -8.79
C MET A 68 -7.93 3.63 -8.62
N TYR A 69 -6.97 3.79 -9.53
CA TYR A 69 -5.71 3.03 -9.53
C TYR A 69 -4.88 3.28 -8.26
N ALA A 70 -4.62 4.54 -7.95
CA ALA A 70 -3.77 4.88 -6.81
C ALA A 70 -4.43 4.52 -5.46
N PRO A 71 -5.71 4.89 -5.20
CA PRO A 71 -6.40 4.50 -3.97
C PRO A 71 -6.44 2.98 -3.75
N LEU A 72 -6.83 2.21 -4.78
CA LEU A 72 -6.89 0.75 -4.66
C LEU A 72 -5.50 0.15 -4.50
N GLY A 73 -4.49 0.67 -5.19
CA GLY A 73 -3.11 0.21 -5.02
C GLY A 73 -2.60 0.39 -3.60
N LEU A 74 -2.90 1.52 -2.97
CA LEU A 74 -2.48 1.77 -1.60
C LEU A 74 -3.21 0.88 -0.59
N VAL A 75 -4.52 0.66 -0.77
CA VAL A 75 -5.33 -0.20 0.11
C VAL A 75 -4.99 -1.69 -0.05
N LEU A 76 -4.72 -2.16 -1.27
CA LEU A 76 -4.43 -3.57 -1.54
C LEU A 76 -3.01 -3.97 -1.09
N LEU A 77 -2.07 -3.03 -0.98
CA LEU A 77 -0.67 -3.32 -0.65
C LEU A 77 -0.50 -4.01 0.72
N PRO A 78 -1.13 -3.55 1.81
CA PRO A 78 -1.14 -4.29 3.07
C PRO A 78 -1.75 -5.69 2.96
N GLY A 79 -2.80 -5.86 2.15
CA GLY A 79 -3.38 -7.16 1.85
C GLY A 79 -2.37 -8.11 1.19
N VAL A 80 -1.55 -7.59 0.27
CA VAL A 80 -0.43 -8.35 -0.32
C VAL A 80 0.58 -8.76 0.75
N TRP A 81 0.91 -7.89 1.72
CA TRP A 81 1.81 -8.27 2.81
C TRP A 81 1.24 -9.42 3.64
N VAL A 82 -0.03 -9.36 4.01
CA VAL A 82 -0.70 -10.45 4.75
C VAL A 82 -0.61 -11.76 3.98
N VAL A 83 -0.98 -11.77 2.69
CA VAL A 83 -0.90 -12.96 1.84
C VAL A 83 0.52 -13.51 1.77
N MET A 84 1.52 -12.65 1.58
CA MET A 84 2.93 -13.08 1.50
C MET A 84 3.44 -13.63 2.83
N VAL A 85 3.04 -13.06 3.98
CA VAL A 85 3.37 -13.60 5.30
C VAL A 85 2.74 -14.99 5.49
N VAL A 86 1.46 -15.16 5.16
CA VAL A 86 0.78 -16.48 5.21
C VAL A 86 1.51 -17.49 4.34
N LEU A 87 1.85 -17.15 3.10
CA LEU A 87 2.58 -18.05 2.20
C LEU A 87 3.98 -18.39 2.73
N GLY A 88 4.67 -17.41 3.30
CA GLY A 88 5.99 -17.60 3.92
C GLY A 88 5.94 -18.54 5.13
N PHE A 89 4.98 -18.35 6.04
CA PHE A 89 4.81 -19.22 7.20
C PHE A 89 4.24 -20.59 6.85
N THR A 90 3.38 -20.69 5.84
CA THR A 90 2.95 -21.97 5.28
C THR A 90 4.16 -22.80 4.82
N ALA A 91 5.10 -22.18 4.10
CA ALA A 91 6.33 -22.82 3.68
C ALA A 91 7.23 -23.21 4.87
N ILE A 92 7.34 -22.36 5.90
CA ILE A 92 8.07 -22.66 7.14
C ILE A 92 7.46 -23.89 7.83
N PHE A 93 6.15 -23.89 8.09
CA PHE A 93 5.46 -24.99 8.76
C PHE A 93 5.56 -26.30 8.00
N TRP A 94 5.34 -26.26 6.68
CA TRP A 94 5.53 -27.43 5.83
C TRP A 94 6.98 -27.94 5.91
N GLY A 95 7.96 -27.02 5.86
CA GLY A 95 9.38 -27.34 6.03
C GLY A 95 9.71 -27.99 7.36
N THR A 96 9.05 -27.58 8.47
CA THR A 96 9.19 -28.23 9.79
C THR A 96 8.51 -29.61 9.86
N GLY A 97 7.74 -30.01 8.85
CA GLY A 97 7.12 -31.32 8.72
C GLY A 97 5.66 -31.40 9.12
N ILE A 98 4.89 -30.33 8.89
CA ILE A 98 3.42 -30.40 8.85
C ILE A 98 3.02 -30.81 7.43
N ASP A 99 2.39 -31.97 7.30
CA ASP A 99 1.92 -32.53 6.03
C ASP A 99 0.43 -32.89 6.17
N PRO A 100 -0.40 -32.70 5.13
CA PRO A 100 -0.08 -32.14 3.80
C PRO A 100 0.09 -30.62 3.81
N LEU A 101 0.51 -30.04 2.67
CA LEU A 101 0.67 -28.58 2.50
C LEU A 101 -0.59 -27.78 2.89
N SER A 102 -1.78 -28.33 2.68
CA SER A 102 -3.04 -27.70 3.08
C SER A 102 -3.14 -27.53 4.60
N GLU A 103 -2.61 -28.47 5.39
CA GLU A 103 -2.62 -28.37 6.85
C GLU A 103 -1.61 -27.32 7.34
N ALA A 104 -0.47 -27.19 6.67
CA ALA A 104 0.48 -26.11 6.91
C ALA A 104 -0.14 -24.73 6.61
N LEU A 105 -0.94 -24.63 5.54
CA LEU A 105 -1.67 -23.42 5.18
C LEU A 105 -2.75 -23.08 6.22
N VAL A 106 -3.51 -24.07 6.67
CA VAL A 106 -4.53 -23.87 7.73
C VAL A 106 -3.86 -23.47 9.05
N THR A 107 -2.71 -24.08 9.40
CA THR A 107 -1.93 -23.72 10.59
C THR A 107 -1.46 -22.27 10.55
N SER A 108 -0.89 -21.84 9.41
CA SER A 108 -0.46 -20.46 9.19
C SER A 108 -1.63 -19.48 9.22
N GLY A 109 -2.70 -19.75 8.46
CA GLY A 109 -3.90 -18.92 8.45
C GLY A 109 -4.54 -18.79 9.84
N SER A 110 -4.61 -19.88 10.60
CA SER A 110 -5.15 -19.89 11.96
C SER A 110 -4.30 -19.08 12.93
N SER A 111 -2.97 -19.14 12.79
CA SER A 111 -2.02 -18.41 13.64
C SER A 111 -2.00 -16.92 13.32
N LEU A 112 -1.86 -16.55 12.04
CA LEU A 112 -1.81 -15.15 11.60
C LEU A 112 -3.10 -14.40 11.87
N LEU A 113 -4.26 -15.03 11.60
CA LEU A 113 -5.57 -14.44 11.87
C LEU A 113 -5.97 -14.59 13.34
N THR A 114 -5.12 -15.17 14.19
CA THR A 114 -5.36 -15.36 15.62
C THR A 114 -6.63 -16.16 15.94
N LEU A 115 -7.06 -17.04 15.02
CA LEU A 115 -8.27 -17.85 15.16
C LEU A 115 -8.09 -18.98 16.17
N GLY A 116 -6.87 -19.52 16.30
CA GLY A 116 -6.54 -20.55 17.29
C GLY A 116 -7.20 -21.91 17.07
N PHE A 117 -7.80 -22.15 15.90
CA PHE A 117 -8.41 -23.44 15.54
C PHE A 117 -7.42 -24.60 15.49
N VAL A 118 -6.17 -24.32 15.10
CA VAL A 118 -5.12 -25.34 14.98
C VAL A 118 -3.94 -24.96 15.85
N ARG A 119 -3.61 -25.82 16.81
CA ARG A 119 -2.38 -25.73 17.59
C ARG A 119 -1.36 -26.70 17.00
N PRO A 120 -0.24 -26.24 16.42
CA PRO A 120 0.75 -27.15 15.87
C PRO A 120 1.44 -27.96 16.98
N GLU A 121 1.76 -29.21 16.67
CA GLU A 121 2.47 -30.10 17.60
C GLU A 121 3.94 -29.70 17.79
N GLY A 122 4.39 -29.77 19.04
CA GLY A 122 5.78 -29.48 19.42
C GLY A 122 6.04 -28.00 19.76
N THR A 123 6.80 -27.77 20.82
CA THR A 123 7.09 -26.44 21.36
C THR A 123 7.68 -25.49 20.32
N GLY A 124 8.57 -25.97 19.45
CA GLY A 124 9.18 -25.15 18.40
C GLY A 124 8.16 -24.59 17.40
N ARG A 125 7.18 -25.40 16.98
CA ARG A 125 6.13 -24.94 16.06
C ARG A 125 5.13 -24.02 16.74
N VAL A 126 4.87 -24.23 18.03
CA VAL A 126 4.06 -23.30 18.83
C VAL A 126 4.72 -21.92 18.92
N VAL A 127 6.03 -21.86 19.13
CA VAL A 127 6.77 -20.58 19.11
C VAL A 127 6.67 -19.90 17.75
N LEU A 128 6.80 -20.65 16.64
CA LEU A 128 6.62 -20.11 15.29
C LEU A 128 5.21 -19.53 15.08
N ALA A 129 4.18 -20.22 15.57
CA ALA A 129 2.79 -19.72 15.53
C ALA A 129 2.61 -18.43 16.33
N PHE A 130 3.24 -18.30 17.50
CA PHE A 130 3.21 -17.05 18.26
C PHE A 130 3.95 -15.90 17.57
N VAL A 131 5.10 -16.19 16.95
CA VAL A 131 5.82 -15.21 16.15
C VAL A 131 4.98 -14.76 14.96
N GLU A 132 4.34 -15.68 14.25
CA GLU A 132 3.44 -15.36 13.15
C GLU A 132 2.25 -14.50 13.59
N ALA A 133 1.59 -14.87 14.70
CA ALA A 133 0.49 -14.11 15.26
C ALA A 133 0.92 -12.68 15.62
N GLY A 134 2.08 -12.52 16.27
CA GLY A 134 2.63 -11.21 16.61
C GLY A 134 2.97 -10.36 15.39
N LEU A 135 3.58 -10.96 14.36
CA LEU A 135 3.88 -10.29 13.10
C LEU A 135 2.60 -9.93 12.32
N GLY A 136 1.61 -10.83 12.29
CA GLY A 136 0.30 -10.61 11.69
C GLY A 136 -0.41 -9.43 12.34
N LEU A 137 -0.46 -9.38 13.67
CA LEU A 137 -1.00 -8.26 14.42
C LEU A 137 -0.24 -6.95 14.12
N GLY A 138 1.09 -7.01 14.02
CA GLY A 138 1.91 -5.87 13.61
C GLY A 138 1.55 -5.34 12.22
N VAL A 139 1.40 -6.23 11.23
CA VAL A 139 1.00 -5.84 9.86
C VAL A 139 -0.40 -5.26 9.83
N VAL A 140 -1.36 -5.85 10.56
CA VAL A 140 -2.74 -5.33 10.67
C VAL A 140 -2.76 -3.97 11.36
N SER A 141 -1.99 -3.79 12.44
CA SER A 141 -1.85 -2.51 13.13
C SER A 141 -1.28 -1.44 12.20
N LEU A 142 -0.23 -1.76 11.42
CA LEU A 142 0.29 -0.85 10.41
C LEU A 142 -0.77 -0.50 9.36
N MET A 143 -1.58 -1.46 8.92
CA MET A 143 -2.65 -1.21 7.95
C MET A 143 -3.71 -0.22 8.49
N ILE A 144 -4.11 -0.38 9.76
CA ILE A 144 -5.06 0.50 10.42
C ILE A 144 -4.49 1.91 10.56
N SER A 145 -3.21 2.05 10.92
CA SER A 145 -2.55 3.34 11.05
C SER A 145 -2.23 4.00 9.70
N TYR A 146 -1.98 3.20 8.65
CA TYR A 146 -1.57 3.69 7.34
C TYR A 146 -2.69 4.42 6.60
N LEU A 147 -3.92 3.90 6.66
CA LEU A 147 -5.04 4.45 5.88
C LEU A 147 -5.42 5.90 6.28
N PRO A 148 -5.53 6.25 7.58
CA PRO A 148 -5.74 7.63 7.99
C PRO A 148 -4.57 8.55 7.60
N THR A 149 -3.33 8.09 7.75
CA THR A 149 -2.13 8.87 7.41
C THR A 149 -2.11 9.21 5.92
N ILE A 150 -2.37 8.24 5.05
CA ILE A 150 -2.34 8.49 3.61
C ILE A 150 -3.52 9.34 3.14
N TYR A 151 -4.70 9.16 3.73
CA TYR A 151 -5.83 10.04 3.45
C TYR A 151 -5.57 11.47 3.92
N GLY A 152 -4.92 11.64 5.07
CA GLY A 152 -4.44 12.94 5.55
C GLY A 152 -3.48 13.59 4.57
N ALA A 153 -2.45 12.86 4.12
CA ALA A 153 -1.49 13.36 3.14
C ALA A 153 -2.15 13.71 1.80
N PHE A 154 -3.06 12.86 1.31
CA PHE A 154 -3.80 13.10 0.07
C PHE A 154 -4.71 14.33 0.19
N ARG A 155 -5.49 14.44 1.27
CA ARG A 155 -6.35 15.60 1.52
C ARG A 155 -5.56 16.90 1.63
N SER A 156 -4.40 16.86 2.30
CA SER A 156 -3.52 18.02 2.38
C SER A 156 -3.06 18.45 0.98
N ARG A 157 -2.67 17.47 0.15
CA ARG A 157 -2.21 17.73 -1.21
C ARG A 157 -3.32 18.23 -2.14
N GLU A 158 -4.51 17.65 -2.07
CA GLU A 158 -5.65 18.07 -2.92
C GLU A 158 -6.31 19.36 -2.47
N ALA A 159 -6.18 19.78 -1.21
CA ALA A 159 -6.78 21.03 -0.74
C ALA A 159 -6.33 22.24 -1.58
N LEU A 160 -5.03 22.33 -1.92
CA LEU A 160 -4.50 23.40 -2.76
C LEU A 160 -4.93 23.28 -4.23
N VAL A 161 -5.05 22.06 -4.74
CA VAL A 161 -5.57 21.81 -6.10
C VAL A 161 -7.03 22.24 -6.21
N GLY A 162 -7.88 21.85 -5.26
CA GLY A 162 -9.29 22.25 -5.22
C GLY A 162 -9.47 23.76 -5.04
N MET A 163 -8.61 24.40 -4.24
CA MET A 163 -8.57 25.87 -4.15
C MET A 163 -8.23 26.49 -5.52
N LEU A 164 -7.27 25.94 -6.25
CA LEU A 164 -6.92 26.41 -7.59
C LEU A 164 -8.07 26.23 -8.58
N GLU A 165 -8.81 25.11 -8.54
CA GLU A 165 -10.00 24.90 -9.38
C GLU A 165 -11.08 25.97 -9.12
N SER A 166 -11.29 26.33 -7.85
CA SER A 166 -12.22 27.42 -7.49
C SER A 166 -11.76 28.79 -8.01
N ARG A 167 -10.44 28.98 -8.19
CA ARG A 167 -9.82 30.24 -8.63
C ARG A 167 -9.63 30.32 -10.16
N ALA A 168 -9.38 29.20 -10.83
CA ALA A 168 -9.03 29.14 -12.25
C ALA A 168 -10.12 28.50 -13.14
N GLY A 169 -11.14 27.90 -12.54
CA GLY A 169 -12.18 27.14 -13.26
C GLY A 169 -11.81 25.68 -13.50
N LEU A 170 -12.73 24.96 -14.14
CA LEU A 170 -12.64 23.54 -14.51
C LEU A 170 -13.09 23.41 -15.98
N PRO A 171 -12.17 23.29 -16.95
CA PRO A 171 -10.71 23.18 -16.81
C PRO A 171 -10.04 24.49 -16.34
N PRO A 172 -8.90 24.41 -15.61
CA PRO A 172 -8.21 25.58 -15.09
C PRO A 172 -7.63 26.45 -16.22
N SER A 173 -7.91 27.76 -16.17
CA SER A 173 -7.47 28.76 -17.14
C SER A 173 -6.72 29.92 -16.45
N PRO A 174 -5.50 30.28 -16.91
CA PRO A 174 -4.77 31.44 -16.38
C PRO A 174 -5.52 32.75 -16.55
N ALA A 175 -6.24 32.90 -17.68
CA ALA A 175 -7.04 34.09 -17.95
C ALA A 175 -8.20 34.20 -16.97
N GLU A 176 -8.91 33.10 -16.72
CA GLU A 176 -10.02 33.07 -15.75
C GLU A 176 -9.52 33.37 -14.34
N LEU A 177 -8.34 32.84 -13.97
CA LEU A 177 -7.70 33.13 -12.69
C LEU A 177 -7.45 34.63 -12.52
N LEU A 178 -6.78 35.28 -13.47
CA LEU A 178 -6.51 36.72 -13.40
C LEU A 178 -7.79 37.57 -13.40
N ILE A 179 -8.78 37.19 -14.21
CA ILE A 179 -10.09 37.87 -14.24
C ILE A 179 -10.77 37.77 -12.88
N ARG A 180 -10.77 36.60 -12.24
CA ARG A 180 -11.37 36.42 -10.91
C ARG A 180 -10.65 37.21 -9.83
N TYR A 181 -9.31 37.18 -9.82
CA TYR A 181 -8.50 37.97 -8.88
C TYR A 181 -8.70 39.48 -9.06
N GLN A 182 -8.85 39.97 -10.30
CA GLN A 182 -9.18 41.37 -10.55
C GLN A 182 -10.58 41.73 -10.04
N ARG A 183 -11.55 40.85 -10.27
CA ARG A 183 -12.95 41.08 -9.88
C ARG A 183 -13.14 41.14 -8.37
N ILE A 184 -12.37 40.36 -7.61
CA ILE A 184 -12.39 40.38 -6.13
C ILE A 184 -11.39 41.37 -5.54
N GLN A 185 -10.68 42.15 -6.37
CA GLN A 185 -9.66 43.12 -5.97
C GLN A 185 -8.55 42.54 -5.09
N MET A 186 -8.08 41.33 -5.40
CA MET A 186 -6.97 40.66 -4.69
C MET A 186 -5.75 40.44 -5.58
N LEU A 187 -5.66 41.12 -6.73
CA LEU A 187 -4.60 40.90 -7.71
C LEU A 187 -3.21 41.27 -7.16
N ASP A 188 -3.16 42.24 -6.26
CA ASP A 188 -2.00 42.64 -5.47
C ASP A 188 -1.57 41.61 -4.40
N GLN A 189 -2.47 40.70 -4.01
CA GLN A 189 -2.23 39.69 -2.98
C GLN A 189 -1.94 38.30 -3.57
N ILE A 190 -1.85 38.19 -4.90
CA ILE A 190 -1.69 36.89 -5.58
C ILE A 190 -0.42 36.14 -5.16
N ASP A 191 0.65 36.88 -4.85
CA ASP A 191 1.91 36.29 -4.38
C ASP A 191 1.74 35.61 -3.02
N GLU A 192 1.01 36.23 -2.10
CA GLU A 192 0.81 35.73 -0.74
C GLU A 192 -0.28 34.64 -0.67
N ASP A 193 -1.37 34.82 -1.41
CA ASP A 193 -2.53 33.92 -1.37
C ASP A 193 -2.39 32.71 -2.31
N LEU A 194 -1.62 32.81 -3.39
CA LEU A 194 -1.42 31.72 -4.35
C LEU A 194 0.04 31.24 -4.38
N PHE A 195 1.00 32.09 -4.72
CA PHE A 195 2.35 31.57 -5.00
C PHE A 195 3.07 31.03 -3.77
N ARG A 196 3.04 31.72 -2.63
CA ARG A 196 3.70 31.25 -1.39
C ARG A 196 3.17 29.89 -0.88
N PRO A 197 1.84 29.65 -0.78
CA PRO A 197 1.32 28.32 -0.42
C PRO A 197 1.72 27.21 -1.41
N TRP A 198 1.76 27.52 -2.71
CA TRP A 198 2.16 26.55 -3.72
C TRP A 198 3.66 26.27 -3.69
N GLU A 199 4.52 27.25 -3.41
CA GLU A 199 5.96 27.05 -3.18
C GLU A 199 6.20 26.08 -2.01
N LEU A 200 5.48 26.26 -0.89
CA LEU A 200 5.56 25.36 0.26
C LEU A 200 5.08 23.95 -0.10
N TRP A 201 3.99 23.84 -0.85
CA TRP A 201 3.44 22.55 -1.29
C TRP A 201 4.40 21.75 -2.19
N PHE A 202 5.27 22.41 -2.97
CA PHE A 202 6.29 21.71 -3.76
C PHE A 202 7.44 21.14 -2.92
N VAL A 203 7.62 21.64 -1.70
CA VAL A 203 8.67 21.18 -0.76
C VAL A 203 8.18 19.98 0.08
N ASP A 204 6.86 19.88 0.32
CA ASP A 204 6.19 18.81 1.08
C ASP A 204 5.89 17.54 0.24
#